data_AF-A0A0F9QC89-F1
#
_entry.id   AF-A0A0F9QC89-F1
#
_cell.length_a   1.000
_cell.length_b   1.000
_cell.length_c   1.000
_cell.angle_alpha   90.00
_cell.angle_beta   90.00
_cell.angle_gamma   90.00
#
_symmetry.space_group_name_H-M   'P 1'
#
loop_
_entity.id
_entity.type
_entity.pdbx_description
1 polymer ?
#
loop_
_entity_poly.entity_id
_entity_poly.type
_entity_poly.pdbx_seq_one_letter_code
_entity_poly.pdbx_strand_id
1 'polypeptide(L)'
;MTGHLRSFLPSLVVAIVLLGINGYGHGTGYEYVGTQVEAKYNEDDHHLSENSSTSQEVVLKNPTFKELRDFILKDPTNRNEFVLNQYECRNFATEVNNNAEAEGIRTAFVLVGYNRGQHAVVAFDTVDKGLVYIEPQTDARIHPEVGGKYQGKEIKEILIAW
;
A
#
# COMPACT_ATOMS: atom_id res chain seq x y z
N MET A 1 -26.07 -36.02 4.52
CA MET A 1 -25.02 -35.41 5.36
C MET A 1 -24.14 -34.60 4.43
N THR A 2 -24.47 -33.32 4.30
CA THR A 2 -24.00 -32.40 3.26
C THR A 2 -22.71 -31.72 3.71
N GLY A 3 -21.65 -31.89 2.92
CA GLY A 3 -20.35 -31.28 3.12
C GLY A 3 -20.42 -29.76 2.98
N HIS A 4 -19.83 -29.05 3.95
CA HIS A 4 -19.60 -27.62 3.88
C HIS A 4 -18.44 -27.33 2.91
N LEU A 5 -18.74 -26.80 1.73
CA LEU A 5 -17.74 -26.10 0.92
C LEU A 5 -17.42 -24.77 1.61
N ARG A 6 -16.18 -24.63 2.10
CA ARG A 6 -15.62 -23.33 2.47
C ARG A 6 -15.18 -22.63 1.17
N SER A 7 -15.97 -21.64 0.77
CA SER A 7 -15.60 -20.67 -0.26
C SER A 7 -14.38 -19.87 0.20
N PHE A 8 -13.24 -20.09 -0.46
CA PHE A 8 -12.08 -19.21 -0.42
C PHE A 8 -12.33 -18.11 -1.46
N LEU A 9 -12.53 -16.87 -1.00
CA LEU A 9 -12.51 -15.70 -1.88
C LEU A 9 -11.04 -15.27 -2.06
N PRO A 10 -10.55 -15.09 -3.30
CA PRO A 10 -9.21 -14.58 -3.53
C PRO A 10 -9.14 -13.10 -3.12
N SER A 11 -8.00 -12.71 -2.56
CA SER A 11 -7.69 -11.37 -2.07
C SER A 11 -7.99 -10.33 -3.16
N LEU A 12 -8.99 -9.49 -2.92
CA LEU A 12 -9.38 -8.41 -3.81
C LEU A 12 -8.36 -7.28 -3.64
N VAL A 13 -7.47 -7.11 -4.62
CA VAL A 13 -6.61 -5.92 -4.74
C VAL A 13 -7.53 -4.69 -4.70
N VAL A 14 -7.40 -3.87 -3.66
CA VAL A 14 -8.22 -2.67 -3.49
C VAL A 14 -7.78 -1.63 -4.50
N ALA A 15 -8.44 -1.60 -5.65
CA ALA A 15 -8.40 -0.46 -6.56
C ALA A 15 -9.19 0.71 -5.93
N ILE A 16 -8.51 1.59 -5.21
CA ILE A 16 -9.11 2.85 -4.75
C ILE A 16 -9.29 3.77 -5.97
N VAL A 17 -10.47 3.73 -6.60
CA VAL A 17 -10.90 4.72 -7.59
C VAL A 17 -11.44 5.94 -6.84
N LEU A 18 -10.63 6.99 -6.69
CA LEU A 18 -11.12 8.31 -6.27
C LEU A 18 -11.67 9.06 -7.50
N LEU A 19 -12.99 9.06 -7.67
CA LEU A 19 -13.69 9.94 -8.61
C LEU A 19 -13.73 11.37 -8.06
N GLY A 20 -13.32 12.37 -8.84
CA GLY A 20 -13.43 13.78 -8.43
C GLY A 20 -12.85 14.87 -9.34
N ILE A 21 -13.20 14.88 -10.64
CA ILE A 21 -13.38 16.02 -11.58
C ILE A 21 -12.35 17.19 -11.72
N ASN A 22 -11.87 17.30 -12.97
CA ASN A 22 -11.62 18.48 -13.83
C ASN A 22 -10.34 19.32 -13.68
N GLY A 23 -9.39 19.04 -14.58
CA GLY A 23 -9.01 20.04 -15.60
C GLY A 23 -7.54 20.48 -15.64
N TYR A 24 -6.90 20.23 -16.79
CA TYR A 24 -5.61 20.72 -17.29
C TYR A 24 -4.34 19.98 -16.86
N GLY A 25 -3.81 19.24 -17.82
CA GLY A 25 -2.71 18.30 -17.66
C GLY A 25 -1.32 18.91 -17.70
N HIS A 26 -0.43 18.19 -17.03
CA HIS A 26 0.93 17.93 -17.49
C HIS A 26 1.27 16.50 -17.03
N GLY A 27 1.79 15.68 -17.95
CA GLY A 27 1.76 14.22 -17.86
C GLY A 27 2.39 13.63 -16.60
N THR A 28 1.66 12.74 -15.95
CA THR A 28 2.23 11.60 -15.24
C THR A 28 1.76 10.37 -15.98
N GLY A 29 2.65 9.80 -16.81
CA GLY A 29 2.40 8.51 -17.44
C GLY A 29 2.43 7.45 -16.36
N TYR A 30 1.26 7.02 -15.89
CA TYR A 30 1.11 5.74 -15.19
C TYR A 30 0.90 4.68 -16.27
N GLU A 31 2.00 4.27 -16.90
CA GLU A 31 2.03 3.01 -17.61
C GLU A 31 2.24 1.93 -16.55
N TYR A 32 1.14 1.27 -16.16
CA TYR A 32 1.30 -0.10 -15.71
C TYR A 32 1.94 -0.86 -16.86
N VAL A 33 3.24 -1.13 -16.78
CA VAL A 33 3.89 -2.13 -17.62
C VAL A 33 3.45 -3.50 -17.11
N GLY A 34 2.14 -3.77 -17.20
CA GLY A 34 1.69 -5.12 -17.41
C GLY A 34 2.21 -5.47 -18.80
N THR A 35 3.05 -6.49 -18.89
CA THR A 35 3.61 -6.96 -20.15
C THR A 35 2.48 -7.22 -21.14
N GLN A 36 2.22 -6.27 -22.05
CA GLN A 36 1.53 -6.60 -23.29
C GLN A 36 2.52 -7.40 -24.12
N VAL A 37 2.55 -8.71 -23.90
CA VAL A 37 3.01 -9.61 -24.94
C VAL A 37 1.95 -9.57 -26.03
N GLU A 38 2.14 -8.64 -26.98
CA GLU A 38 1.56 -8.80 -28.32
C GLU A 38 2.07 -10.14 -28.85
N ALA A 39 1.22 -11.16 -28.81
CA ALA A 39 1.51 -12.43 -29.46
C ALA A 39 1.53 -12.20 -30.98
N LYS A 40 2.72 -11.93 -31.52
CA LYS A 40 2.97 -12.06 -32.95
C LYS A 40 2.98 -13.56 -33.27
N TYR A 41 1.94 -14.02 -33.96
CA TYR A 41 1.94 -15.34 -34.58
C TYR A 41 2.96 -15.32 -35.73
N ASN A 42 4.13 -15.90 -35.49
CA ASN A 42 5.03 -16.34 -36.55
C ASN A 42 4.82 -17.85 -36.68
N GLU A 43 4.15 -18.26 -37.75
CA GLU A 43 4.26 -19.61 -38.27
C GLU A 43 5.71 -19.79 -38.75
N ASP A 44 6.30 -20.96 -38.50
CA ASP A 44 7.67 -21.35 -38.85
C ASP A 44 8.74 -20.95 -37.81
N ASP A 45 9.00 -21.83 -36.84
CA ASP A 45 10.31 -22.50 -36.67
C ASP A 45 10.38 -23.27 -35.33
N HIS A 46 11.00 -24.45 -35.38
CA HIS A 46 11.02 -25.47 -34.35
C HIS A 46 12.11 -25.22 -33.29
N HIS A 47 11.80 -24.57 -32.17
CA HIS A 47 12.50 -24.84 -30.90
C HIS A 47 11.71 -24.33 -29.69
N LEU A 48 11.07 -25.25 -28.95
CA LEU A 48 10.48 -24.94 -27.64
C LEU A 48 11.63 -24.73 -26.64
N SER A 49 11.90 -23.47 -26.30
CA SER A 49 12.50 -23.15 -25.01
C SER A 49 11.36 -22.72 -24.09
N GLU A 50 11.01 -23.59 -23.15
CA GLU A 50 10.07 -23.27 -22.08
C GLU A 50 10.74 -22.25 -21.17
N ASN A 51 10.57 -20.97 -21.47
CA ASN A 51 10.87 -19.92 -20.51
C ASN A 51 9.71 -19.91 -19.49
N SER A 52 9.79 -20.83 -18.53
CA SER A 52 8.85 -20.95 -17.41
C SER A 52 9.02 -19.75 -16.49
N SER A 53 8.42 -18.62 -16.87
CA SER A 53 8.18 -17.50 -15.96
C SER A 53 7.09 -17.93 -14.98
N THR A 54 7.49 -18.74 -13.99
CA THR A 54 6.64 -19.03 -12.83
C THR A 54 6.35 -17.70 -12.15
N SER A 55 5.10 -17.24 -12.23
CA SER A 55 4.61 -16.13 -11.42
C SER A 55 4.75 -16.56 -9.96
N GLN A 56 5.83 -16.15 -9.29
CA GLN A 56 5.97 -16.35 -7.87
C GLN A 56 4.88 -15.52 -7.17
N GLU A 57 3.97 -16.20 -6.49
CA GLU A 57 2.98 -15.56 -5.63
C GLU A 57 3.73 -14.83 -4.51
N VAL A 58 3.66 -13.50 -4.51
CA VAL A 58 4.27 -12.69 -3.44
C VAL A 58 3.37 -12.79 -2.21
N VAL A 59 3.75 -13.65 -1.27
CA VAL A 59 3.10 -13.73 0.04
C VAL A 59 3.75 -12.72 0.98
N LEU A 60 3.07 -11.62 1.26
CA LEU A 60 3.51 -10.61 2.22
C LEU A 60 3.36 -11.12 3.66
N LYS A 61 4.35 -10.86 4.51
CA LYS A 61 4.33 -11.27 5.92
C LYS A 61 4.04 -10.12 6.87
N ASN A 62 3.34 -10.42 7.96
CA ASN A 62 3.29 -9.54 9.13
C ASN A 62 4.69 -9.53 9.80
N PRO A 63 5.30 -8.35 10.05
CA PRO A 63 6.63 -8.27 10.64
C PRO A 63 6.59 -8.47 12.16
N THR A 64 7.73 -8.77 12.78
CA THR A 64 7.95 -8.48 14.21
C THR A 64 8.12 -6.98 14.42
N PHE A 65 7.93 -6.48 15.65
CA PHE A 65 8.19 -5.08 15.98
C PHE A 65 9.65 -4.68 15.72
N LYS A 66 10.59 -5.61 15.90
CA LYS A 66 12.00 -5.38 15.56
C LYS A 66 12.18 -5.18 14.05
N GLU A 67 11.63 -6.09 13.23
CA GLU A 67 11.70 -5.96 11.76
C GLU A 67 11.03 -4.67 11.27
N LEU A 68 9.87 -4.31 11.84
CA LEU A 68 9.22 -3.03 11.54
C LEU A 68 10.15 -1.84 11.82
N ARG A 69 10.75 -1.79 13.00
CA ARG A 69 11.66 -0.69 13.37
C ARG A 69 12.86 -0.65 12.42
N ASP A 70 13.44 -1.80 12.11
CA ASP A 70 14.60 -1.88 11.23
C ASP A 70 14.24 -1.45 9.79
N PHE A 71 13.03 -1.77 9.31
CA PHE A 71 12.48 -1.28 8.04
C PHE A 71 12.31 0.24 8.03
N ILE A 72 11.60 0.81 9.01
CA ILE A 72 11.35 2.27 9.08
C ILE A 72 12.64 3.07 9.17
N LEU A 73 13.68 2.57 9.86
CA LEU A 73 14.98 3.25 9.93
C LEU A 73 15.73 3.32 8.58
N LYS A 74 15.45 2.38 7.68
CA LYS A 74 16.08 2.28 6.35
C LYS A 74 15.28 3.02 5.29
N ASP A 75 13.96 3.01 5.42
CA ASP A 75 13.04 3.68 4.51
C ASP A 75 13.37 5.20 4.41
N PRO A 76 13.57 5.75 3.19
CA PRO A 76 13.98 7.14 3.02
C PRO A 76 12.81 8.11 2.88
N THR A 77 11.55 7.65 2.90
CA THR A 77 10.39 8.45 2.48
C THR A 77 10.18 9.69 3.34
N ASN A 78 10.54 9.64 4.63
CA ASN A 78 10.48 10.81 5.52
C ASN A 78 11.42 11.96 5.13
N ARG A 79 12.35 11.75 4.20
CA ARG A 79 13.26 12.77 3.67
C ARG A 79 12.65 13.56 2.51
N ASN A 80 11.52 13.12 1.98
CA ASN A 80 10.83 13.81 0.89
C ASN A 80 10.17 15.10 1.40
N GLU A 81 10.07 16.11 0.53
CA GLU A 81 9.43 17.37 0.86
C GLU A 81 7.92 17.29 0.61
N PHE A 82 7.12 17.83 1.53
CA PHE A 82 5.70 18.00 1.31
C PHE A 82 5.47 19.12 0.28
N VAL A 83 4.79 18.79 -0.81
CA VAL A 83 4.42 19.73 -1.87
C VAL A 83 2.91 19.70 -2.06
N LEU A 84 2.25 20.80 -1.68
CA LEU A 84 0.80 20.92 -1.79
C LEU A 84 0.32 20.63 -3.23
N ASN A 85 -0.72 19.82 -3.34
CA ASN A 85 -1.32 19.32 -4.58
C ASN A 85 -0.40 18.46 -5.47
N GLN A 86 0.80 18.08 -5.03
CA GLN A 86 1.74 17.27 -5.82
C GLN A 86 2.24 16.04 -5.05
N TYR A 87 2.75 16.26 -3.84
CA TYR A 87 3.30 15.23 -2.96
C TYR A 87 2.86 15.49 -1.53
N GLU A 88 1.76 14.86 -1.14
CA GLU A 88 1.09 15.09 0.14
C GLU A 88 1.08 13.82 0.99
N CYS A 89 0.45 13.85 2.17
CA CYS A 89 0.42 12.71 3.11
C CYS A 89 0.10 11.36 2.44
N ARG A 90 -0.83 11.33 1.46
CA ARG A 90 -1.16 10.11 0.71
C ARG A 90 0.04 9.55 -0.06
N ASN A 91 0.88 10.41 -0.63
CA ASN A 91 2.06 10.00 -1.39
C ASN A 91 3.11 9.38 -0.47
N PHE A 92 3.38 10.01 0.68
CA PHE A 92 4.26 9.45 1.70
C PHE A 92 3.76 8.07 2.18
N ALA A 93 2.47 7.95 2.52
CA ALA A 93 1.90 6.68 2.97
C ALA A 93 1.95 5.59 1.89
N THR A 94 1.68 5.94 0.64
CA THR A 94 1.81 5.02 -0.51
C THR A 94 3.25 4.58 -0.72
N GLU A 95 4.22 5.47 -0.60
CA GLU A 95 5.63 5.13 -0.83
C GLU A 95 6.18 4.20 0.26
N VAL A 96 5.89 4.47 1.54
CA VAL A 96 6.25 3.53 2.64
C VAL A 96 5.57 2.17 2.44
N ASN A 97 4.32 2.15 1.99
CA ASN A 97 3.61 0.90 1.69
C ASN A 97 4.32 0.11 0.57
N ASN A 98 4.60 0.75 -0.56
CA ASN A 98 5.31 0.14 -1.68
C ASN A 98 6.71 -0.37 -1.29
N ASN A 99 7.47 0.40 -0.50
CA ASN A 99 8.80 0.02 -0.03
C ASN A 99 8.72 -1.20 0.90
N ALA A 100 7.71 -1.27 1.77
CA ALA A 100 7.49 -2.41 2.64
C ALA A 100 7.11 -3.67 1.82
N GLU A 101 6.23 -3.55 0.84
CA GLU A 101 5.87 -4.65 -0.06
C GLU A 101 7.09 -5.17 -0.83
N ALA A 102 7.97 -4.28 -1.28
CA ALA A 102 9.23 -4.65 -1.93
C ALA A 102 10.19 -5.43 -0.99
N GLU A 103 10.05 -5.28 0.33
CA GLU A 103 10.75 -6.10 1.34
C GLU A 103 9.93 -7.31 1.83
N GLY A 104 8.78 -7.58 1.19
CA GLY A 104 7.88 -8.67 1.55
C GLY A 104 7.10 -8.43 2.86
N ILE A 105 7.01 -7.19 3.32
CA ILE A 105 6.34 -6.79 4.56
C ILE A 105 4.92 -6.31 4.24
N ARG A 106 3.94 -6.91 4.93
CA ARG A 106 2.54 -6.52 4.84
C ARG A 106 2.30 -5.21 5.60
N THR A 107 1.72 -4.24 4.89
CA THR A 107 1.49 -2.88 5.39
C THR A 107 0.09 -2.41 5.02
N ALA A 108 -0.61 -1.78 5.96
CA ALA A 108 -1.89 -1.14 5.68
C ALA A 108 -1.71 0.33 5.30
N PHE A 109 -2.50 0.81 4.36
CA PHE A 109 -2.77 2.22 4.16
C PHE A 109 -3.90 2.66 5.10
N VAL A 110 -3.71 3.73 5.86
CA VAL A 110 -4.66 4.17 6.88
C VAL A 110 -5.08 5.61 6.62
N LEU A 111 -6.40 5.85 6.64
CA LEU A 111 -6.97 7.20 6.63
C LEU A 111 -7.50 7.55 8.01
N VAL A 112 -6.94 8.61 8.60
CA VAL A 112 -7.43 9.24 9.83
C VAL A 112 -8.36 10.38 9.41
N GLY A 113 -9.67 10.16 9.57
CA GLY A 113 -10.70 11.11 9.17
C GLY A 113 -11.03 12.12 10.26
N TYR A 114 -11.21 13.38 9.86
CA TYR A 114 -11.65 14.48 10.73
C TYR A 114 -12.98 15.05 10.22
N ASN A 115 -13.59 15.99 10.98
CA ASN A 115 -14.78 16.73 10.51
C ASN A 115 -14.59 17.39 9.12
N ARG A 116 -13.36 17.85 8.83
CA ARG A 116 -12.98 18.45 7.54
C ARG A 116 -11.60 17.95 7.15
N GLY A 117 -11.56 17.10 6.13
CA GLY A 117 -10.34 16.50 5.60
C GLY A 117 -9.92 15.23 6.34
N GLN A 118 -8.82 14.67 5.86
CA GLN A 118 -8.26 13.39 6.32
C GLN A 118 -6.74 13.49 6.30
N HIS A 119 -6.07 12.60 7.03
CA HIS A 119 -4.62 12.45 7.02
C HIS A 119 -4.26 10.98 6.77
N ALA A 120 -3.32 10.73 5.87
CA ALA A 120 -2.90 9.39 5.53
C ALA A 120 -1.67 8.98 6.36
N VAL A 121 -1.70 7.79 6.93
CA VAL A 121 -0.61 7.16 7.68
C VAL A 121 -0.51 5.68 7.26
N VAL A 122 0.45 4.94 7.80
CA VAL A 122 0.54 3.49 7.59
C VAL A 122 0.38 2.73 8.89
N ALA A 123 -0.03 1.47 8.81
CA ALA A 123 -0.05 0.58 9.95
C ALA A 123 0.50 -0.81 9.64
N PHE A 124 1.10 -1.43 10.64
CA PHE A 124 1.70 -2.76 10.54
C PHE A 124 1.12 -3.63 11.65
N ASP A 125 0.60 -4.79 11.29
CA ASP A 125 0.13 -5.78 12.26
C ASP A 125 1.33 -6.61 12.67
N THR A 126 1.94 -6.25 13.80
CA THR A 126 3.15 -6.94 14.26
C THR A 126 2.81 -8.21 15.02
N VAL A 127 3.55 -9.28 14.76
CA VAL A 127 3.26 -10.60 15.35
C VAL A 127 3.48 -10.67 16.87
N ASP A 128 4.17 -9.69 17.45
CA ASP A 128 4.60 -9.67 18.86
C ASP A 128 4.16 -8.42 19.65
N LYS A 129 3.68 -7.36 18.99
CA LYS A 129 3.17 -6.12 19.63
C LYS A 129 1.81 -5.67 19.14
N GLY A 130 1.18 -6.41 18.23
CA GLY A 130 -0.09 -6.05 17.60
C GLY A 130 0.06 -4.88 16.63
N LEU A 131 -1.04 -4.15 16.43
CA LEU A 131 -1.10 -3.07 15.45
C LEU A 131 -0.25 -1.85 15.85
N VAL A 132 0.62 -1.40 14.95
CA VAL A 132 1.48 -0.23 15.13
C VAL A 132 1.25 0.76 13.99
N TYR A 133 0.94 2.01 14.32
CA TYR A 133 0.78 3.11 13.36
C TYR A 133 2.05 3.94 13.27
N ILE A 134 2.46 4.29 12.04
CA ILE A 134 3.62 5.13 11.75
C ILE A 134 3.18 6.33 10.90
N GLU A 135 3.62 7.52 11.30
CA GLU A 135 3.52 8.75 10.51
C GLU A 135 4.62 8.77 9.44
N PRO A 136 4.30 8.55 8.16
CA PRO A 136 5.31 8.36 7.11
C PRO A 136 6.10 9.64 6.80
N GLN A 137 5.62 10.82 7.20
CA GLN A 137 6.36 12.07 7.01
C GLN A 137 7.47 12.28 8.06
N THR A 138 7.46 11.53 9.17
CA THR A 138 8.36 11.79 10.32
C THR A 138 8.93 10.54 10.98
N ASP A 139 8.55 9.35 10.53
CA ASP A 139 8.79 8.04 11.17
C ASP A 139 8.23 7.89 12.59
N ALA A 140 7.44 8.87 13.05
CA ALA A 140 6.92 8.86 14.40
C ALA A 140 5.89 7.73 14.56
N ARG A 141 6.07 6.91 15.60
CA ARG A 141 4.99 6.04 16.07
C ARG A 141 3.88 6.87 16.67
N ILE A 142 2.65 6.65 16.21
CA ILE A 142 1.46 7.36 16.68
C ILE A 142 0.44 6.37 17.25
N HIS A 143 -0.55 6.90 17.99
CA HIS A 143 -1.63 6.12 18.60
C HIS A 143 -2.97 6.82 18.32
N PRO A 144 -3.46 6.78 17.06
CA PRO A 144 -4.73 7.39 16.71
C PRO A 144 -5.89 6.60 17.31
N GLU A 145 -6.84 7.31 17.91
CA GLU A 145 -8.04 6.74 18.53
C GLU A 145 -9.25 7.59 18.13
N VAL A 146 -10.36 6.95 17.74
CA VAL A 146 -11.62 7.67 17.45
C VAL A 146 -12.11 8.39 18.69
N GLY A 147 -12.48 9.67 18.55
CA GLY A 147 -12.80 10.58 19.66
C GLY A 147 -11.56 11.23 20.29
N GLY A 148 -10.37 10.72 20.02
CA GLY A 148 -9.10 11.33 20.39
C GLY A 148 -8.71 12.50 19.48
N LYS A 149 -7.49 13.01 19.63
CA LYS A 149 -6.94 14.08 18.80
C LYS A 149 -5.63 13.68 18.14
N TYR A 150 -5.47 14.09 16.88
CA TYR A 150 -4.21 14.02 16.16
C TYR A 150 -4.04 15.27 15.29
N GLN A 151 -2.82 15.82 15.26
CA GLN A 151 -2.52 17.12 14.63
C GLN A 151 -3.49 18.26 15.05
N GLY A 152 -3.90 18.25 16.33
CA GLY A 152 -4.84 19.22 16.89
C GLY A 152 -6.31 19.05 16.48
N LYS A 153 -6.64 18.05 15.65
CA LYS A 153 -7.98 17.77 15.14
C LYS A 153 -8.57 16.54 15.83
N GLU A 154 -9.88 16.55 16.07
CA GLU A 154 -10.60 15.40 16.62
C GLU A 154 -10.78 14.32 15.55
N ILE A 155 -10.37 13.09 15.86
CA ILE A 155 -10.50 11.94 14.98
C ILE A 155 -11.95 11.45 15.02
N LYS A 156 -12.61 11.43 13.86
CA LYS A 156 -14.00 10.95 13.72
C LYS A 156 -14.08 9.51 13.25
N GLU A 157 -13.10 9.09 12.45
CA GLU A 157 -13.03 7.73 11.92
C GLU A 157 -11.58 7.35 11.64
N ILE A 158 -11.33 6.04 11.63
CA ILE A 158 -10.07 5.45 11.19
C ILE A 158 -10.44 4.33 10.22
N LEU A 159 -10.00 4.46 8.97
CA LEU A 159 -10.18 3.44 7.94
C LEU A 159 -8.82 2.77 7.70
N ILE A 160 -8.79 1.44 7.73
CA ILE A 160 -7.58 0.64 7.53
C ILE A 160 -7.80 -0.23 6.29
N ALA A 161 -6.97 -0.04 5.26
CA ALA A 161 -6.97 -0.83 4.04
C ALA A 161 -5.69 -1.66 3.96
N TRP A 162 -5.82 -2.98 3.79
CA TRP A 162 -4.73 -3.95 3.72
C TRP A 162 -4.55 -4.50 2.32
#